data_AF-A0A7Z9Q0R0-F1
#
_entry.id   AF-A0A7Z9Q0R0-F1
#
_cell.length_a   1.000
_cell.length_b   1.000
_cell.length_c   1.000
_cell.angle_alpha   90.00
_cell.angle_beta   90.00
_cell.angle_gamma   90.00
#
_symmetry.space_group_name_H-M   'P 1'
#
loop_
_entity.id
_entity.type
_entity.pdbx_description
1 polymer ?
#
loop_
_entity_poly.entity_id
_entity_poly.type
_entity_poly.pdbx_seq_one_letter_code
_entity_poly.pdbx_strand_id
1 'polypeptide(L)'
;MNKNAIPQTSMIESILLQLPLRLFLGAVFVFAAYNKIPAIQSFAEAIKGFQVIDSETHPELIIIGAFFIPWFELLAGLMLILGLRARSAALGIGALLGVFIYALLYVIFTDVSADCSCFGDENFICGSSVGWCQVIRNIVFLIPATYLVLRG
;
A
#
# COMPACT_ATOMS: atom_id res chain seq x y z
N MET A 1 8.84 -34.10 36.59
CA MET A 1 8.58 -32.75 36.04
C MET A 1 9.35 -32.62 34.73
N ASN A 2 8.68 -32.88 33.60
CA ASN A 2 9.26 -32.79 32.26
C ASN A 2 9.06 -31.36 31.73
N LYS A 3 10.16 -30.64 31.43
CA LYS A 3 10.17 -29.25 30.92
C LYS A 3 10.44 -29.16 29.41
N ASN A 4 10.33 -30.25 28.65
CA ASN A 4 10.77 -30.30 27.25
C ASN A 4 9.63 -30.42 26.23
N ALA A 5 8.62 -29.57 26.33
CA ALA A 5 7.64 -29.40 25.26
C ALA A 5 7.50 -27.91 24.93
N ILE A 6 8.44 -27.39 24.14
CA ILE A 6 8.19 -26.16 23.38
C ILE A 6 7.04 -26.52 22.42
N PRO A 7 5.87 -25.85 22.49
CA PRO A 7 4.67 -26.35 21.84
C PRO A 7 4.80 -26.16 20.33
N GLN A 8 4.89 -27.27 19.58
CA GLN A 8 4.87 -27.30 18.11
C GLN A 8 3.69 -26.50 17.51
N THR A 9 2.60 -26.36 18.27
CA THR A 9 1.41 -25.58 17.88
C THR A 9 1.69 -24.09 17.68
N SER A 10 2.62 -23.47 18.43
CA SER A 10 2.86 -22.02 18.34
C SER A 10 3.57 -21.58 17.05
N MET A 11 4.47 -22.43 16.53
CA MET A 11 5.12 -22.16 15.23
C MET A 11 4.15 -22.36 14.07
N ILE A 12 3.31 -23.39 14.10
CA ILE A 12 2.34 -23.65 13.04
C ILE A 12 1.25 -22.56 13.00
N GLU A 13 0.77 -22.07 14.14
CA GLU A 13 -0.17 -20.94 14.21
C GLU A 13 0.41 -19.67 13.59
N SER A 14 1.69 -19.37 13.84
CA SER A 14 2.34 -18.20 13.26
C SER A 14 2.44 -18.29 11.74
N ILE A 15 2.75 -19.47 11.19
CA ILE A 15 2.83 -19.71 9.75
C ILE A 15 1.44 -19.62 9.13
N LEU A 16 0.44 -20.23 9.77
CA LEU A 16 -0.95 -20.25 9.30
C LEU A 16 -1.56 -18.86 9.30
N LEU A 17 -1.13 -17.95 10.18
CA LEU A 17 -1.56 -16.54 10.17
C LEU A 17 -0.77 -15.70 9.15
N GLN A 18 0.54 -15.92 9.01
CA GLN A 18 1.38 -15.11 8.12
C GLN A 18 1.09 -15.37 6.64
N LEU A 19 0.85 -16.62 6.25
CA LEU A 19 0.60 -16.97 4.85
C LEU A 19 -0.62 -16.24 4.25
N PRO A 20 -1.83 -16.30 4.82
CA PRO A 20 -2.98 -15.59 4.28
C PRO A 20 -2.79 -14.08 4.28
N LEU A 21 -2.12 -13.52 5.29
CA LEU A 21 -1.81 -12.08 5.34
C LEU A 21 -0.88 -11.66 4.19
N ARG A 22 0.15 -12.45 3.89
CA ARG A 22 1.07 -12.21 2.76
C ARG A 22 0.36 -12.32 1.42
N LEU A 23 -0.45 -13.36 1.23
CA LEU A 23 -1.23 -13.57 0.01
C LEU A 23 -2.25 -12.44 -0.20
N PHE A 24 -2.98 -12.07 0.84
CA PHE A 24 -3.95 -10.99 0.79
C PHE A 24 -3.29 -9.64 0.47
N LEU A 25 -2.31 -9.23 1.26
CA LEU A 25 -1.65 -7.94 1.09
C LEU A 25 -0.89 -7.89 -0.24
N GLY A 26 -0.19 -8.96 -0.59
CA GLY A 26 0.50 -9.09 -1.87
C GLY A 26 -0.45 -9.00 -3.07
N ALA A 27 -1.58 -9.73 -3.05
CA ALA A 27 -2.56 -9.70 -4.13
C ALA A 27 -3.18 -8.31 -4.31
N VAL A 28 -3.53 -7.62 -3.21
CA VAL A 28 -4.08 -6.26 -3.26
C VAL A 28 -3.10 -5.29 -3.92
N PHE A 29 -1.81 -5.36 -3.57
CA PHE A 29 -0.80 -4.47 -4.14
C PHE A 29 -0.40 -4.81 -5.58
N VAL A 30 -0.37 -6.10 -5.95
CA VAL A 30 -0.22 -6.51 -7.35
C VAL A 30 -1.38 -6.01 -8.20
N PHE A 31 -2.62 -6.15 -7.70
CA PHE A 31 -3.80 -5.63 -8.38
C PHE A 31 -3.78 -4.11 -8.50
N ALA A 32 -3.40 -3.39 -7.44
CA ALA A 32 -3.22 -1.94 -7.48
C ALA A 32 -2.19 -1.50 -8.53
N ALA A 33 -1.05 -2.19 -8.60
CA ALA A 33 -0.03 -1.93 -9.60
C ALA A 33 -0.52 -2.22 -11.02
N TYR A 34 -1.24 -3.33 -11.22
CA TYR A 34 -1.82 -3.71 -12.51
C TYR A 34 -2.75 -2.63 -13.07
N ASN A 35 -3.51 -1.95 -12.21
CA ASN A 35 -4.39 -0.85 -12.64
C ASN A 35 -3.62 0.45 -12.91
N LYS A 36 -2.49 0.70 -12.24
CA LYS A 36 -1.71 1.94 -12.39
C LYS A 36 -0.71 1.92 -13.55
N ILE A 37 -0.11 0.76 -13.86
CA ILE A 37 0.94 0.65 -14.90
C ILE A 37 0.43 1.01 -16.31
N PRO A 38 -0.77 0.59 -16.76
CA PRO A 38 -1.31 0.99 -18.06
C PRO A 38 -1.70 2.47 -18.13
N ALA A 39 -2.00 3.08 -16.97
CA ALA A 39 -2.55 4.42 -16.86
C ALA A 39 -1.62 5.36 -16.06
N ILE A 40 -0.31 5.29 -16.33
CA ILE A 40 0.71 6.10 -15.62
C ILE A 40 0.40 7.61 -15.72
N GLN A 41 -0.12 8.06 -16.86
CA GLN A 41 -0.47 9.47 -17.07
C GLN A 41 -1.60 9.92 -16.13
N SER A 42 -2.68 9.15 -16.00
CA SER A 42 -3.77 9.51 -15.09
C SER A 42 -3.35 9.41 -13.62
N PHE A 43 -2.46 8.47 -13.29
CA PHE A 43 -1.89 8.38 -11.95
C PHE A 43 -0.99 9.59 -11.62
N ALA A 44 -0.20 10.09 -12.58
CA ALA A 44 0.59 11.30 -12.42
C ALA A 44 -0.29 12.54 -12.21
N GLU A 45 -1.37 12.67 -12.98
CA GLU A 45 -2.36 13.74 -12.81
C GLU A 45 -3.02 13.68 -11.43
N ALA A 46 -3.29 12.49 -10.93
CA ALA A 46 -3.84 12.33 -9.60
C ALA A 46 -2.85 12.68 -8.48
N ILE A 47 -1.56 12.34 -8.61
CA ILE A 47 -0.51 12.80 -7.69
C ILE A 47 -0.43 14.33 -7.72
N LYS A 48 -0.49 14.95 -8.90
CA LYS A 48 -0.54 16.40 -9.05
C LYS A 48 -1.76 17.01 -8.37
N GLY A 49 -2.91 16.35 -8.45
CA GLY A 49 -4.15 16.75 -7.79
C GLY A 49 -4.07 16.79 -6.26
N PHE A 50 -3.17 16.02 -5.64
CA PHE A 50 -2.97 16.07 -4.19
C PHE A 50 -2.25 17.35 -3.73
N GLN A 51 -1.59 18.07 -4.62
CA GLN A 51 -0.85 19.31 -4.32
C GLN A 51 0.16 19.19 -3.15
N VAL A 52 0.58 17.96 -2.83
CA VAL A 52 1.62 17.67 -1.82
C VAL A 52 2.99 18.08 -2.35
N ILE A 53 3.19 17.93 -3.66
CA ILE A 53 4.38 18.35 -4.39
C ILE A 53 3.96 19.53 -5.27
N ASP A 54 4.73 20.60 -5.20
CA ASP A 54 4.56 21.75 -6.08
C ASP A 54 4.92 21.35 -7.52
N SER A 55 3.92 21.34 -8.40
CA SER A 55 4.09 20.94 -9.79
C SER A 55 4.86 21.94 -10.64
N GLU A 56 4.95 23.19 -10.22
CA GLU A 56 5.70 24.23 -10.93
C GLU A 56 7.18 24.17 -10.56
N THR A 57 7.46 23.92 -9.28
CA THR A 57 8.83 23.88 -8.76
C THR A 57 9.49 22.51 -8.98
N HIS A 58 8.71 21.43 -8.92
CA HIS A 58 9.22 20.05 -8.87
C HIS A 58 8.40 19.04 -9.70
N PRO A 59 8.16 19.28 -11.00
CA PRO A 59 7.40 18.37 -11.86
C PRO A 59 8.04 16.98 -12.02
N GLU A 60 9.37 16.88 -11.94
CA GLU A 60 10.12 15.64 -12.08
C GLU A 60 9.78 14.62 -10.98
N LEU A 61 9.53 15.08 -9.74
CA LEU A 61 9.18 14.21 -8.62
C LEU A 61 7.82 13.53 -8.82
N ILE A 62 6.87 14.23 -9.45
CA ILE A 62 5.56 13.68 -9.78
C ILE A 62 5.70 12.55 -10.79
N ILE A 63 6.49 12.76 -11.85
CA ILE A 63 6.70 11.76 -12.91
C ILE A 63 7.47 10.55 -12.37
N ILE A 64 8.52 10.79 -11.58
CA ILE A 64 9.30 9.72 -10.95
C ILE A 64 8.41 8.91 -10.01
N GLY A 65 7.59 9.56 -9.18
CA GLY A 65 6.65 8.89 -8.29
C GLY A 65 5.60 8.07 -9.06
N ALA A 66 5.02 8.66 -10.10
CA ALA A 66 4.00 8.01 -10.92
C ALA A 66 4.52 6.75 -11.62
N PHE A 67 5.78 6.74 -12.02
CA PHE A 67 6.42 5.55 -12.61
C PHE A 67 6.90 4.58 -11.54
N PHE A 68 7.64 5.03 -10.53
CA PHE A 68 8.33 4.17 -9.57
C PHE A 68 7.36 3.46 -8.62
N ILE A 69 6.32 4.14 -8.14
CA ILE A 69 5.40 3.60 -7.14
C ILE A 69 4.70 2.32 -7.66
N PRO A 70 4.05 2.30 -8.84
CA PRO A 70 3.38 1.09 -9.33
C PRO A 70 4.34 -0.10 -9.51
N TRP A 71 5.55 0.13 -10.04
CA TRP A 71 6.54 -0.94 -10.19
C TRP A 71 7.02 -1.48 -8.83
N PHE A 72 7.21 -0.59 -7.86
CA PHE A 72 7.56 -0.99 -6.51
C PHE A 72 6.43 -1.78 -5.83
N GLU A 73 5.16 -1.34 -5.98
CA GLU A 73 3.98 -2.05 -5.48
C GLU A 73 3.89 -3.46 -6.08
N LEU A 74 4.13 -3.61 -7.39
CA LEU A 74 4.15 -4.90 -8.07
C LEU A 74 5.25 -5.82 -7.52
N LEU A 75 6.48 -5.33 -7.46
CA LEU A 75 7.63 -6.12 -6.99
C LEU A 75 7.47 -6.53 -5.53
N ALA A 76 7.12 -5.59 -4.64
CA ALA A 76 6.89 -5.88 -3.23
C ALA A 76 5.70 -6.84 -3.03
N GLY A 77 4.63 -6.68 -3.81
CA GLY A 77 3.47 -7.57 -3.78
C GLY A 77 3.82 -9.00 -4.19
N LEU A 78 4.56 -9.17 -5.30
CA LEU A 78 5.05 -10.48 -5.75
C LEU A 78 6.01 -11.12 -4.74
N MET A 79 6.92 -10.33 -4.16
CA MET A 79 7.83 -10.82 -3.12
C MET A 79 7.09 -11.33 -1.88
N LEU A 80 5.99 -10.67 -1.48
CA LEU A 80 5.12 -11.16 -0.40
C LEU A 80 4.46 -12.49 -0.76
N ILE A 81 3.87 -12.60 -1.96
CA ILE A 81 3.19 -13.81 -2.43
C ILE A 81 4.17 -14.99 -2.51
N LEU A 82 5.35 -14.77 -3.09
CA LEU A 82 6.40 -15.79 -3.21
C LEU A 82 7.11 -16.07 -1.88
N GLY A 83 6.86 -15.28 -0.84
CA GLY A 83 7.54 -15.38 0.46
C GLY A 83 9.02 -14.99 0.43
N LEU A 84 9.49 -14.37 -0.66
CA LEU A 84 10.88 -13.95 -0.84
C LEU A 84 11.14 -12.66 -0.07
N ARG A 85 11.98 -12.71 0.96
CA ARG A 85 12.27 -11.58 1.86
C ARG A 85 10.97 -10.85 2.29
N ALA A 86 9.99 -11.62 2.74
CA ALA A 86 8.65 -11.12 3.08
C ALA A 86 8.69 -9.94 4.07
N ARG A 87 9.62 -9.94 5.03
CA ARG A 87 9.79 -8.84 5.99
C ARG A 87 10.16 -7.51 5.33
N SER A 88 11.09 -7.52 4.37
CA SER A 88 11.48 -6.28 3.67
C SER A 88 10.41 -5.82 2.68
N ALA A 89 9.72 -6.76 2.04
CA ALA A 89 8.59 -6.44 1.16
C ALA A 89 7.43 -5.80 1.95
N ALA A 90 7.10 -6.36 3.13
CA ALA A 90 6.12 -5.79 4.05
C ALA A 90 6.50 -4.40 4.56
N LEU A 91 7.79 -4.17 4.86
CA LEU A 91 8.31 -2.84 5.21
C LEU A 91 8.10 -1.84 4.07
N GLY A 92 8.41 -2.23 2.84
CA GLY A 92 8.22 -1.38 1.66
C GLY A 92 6.75 -1.01 1.45
N ILE A 93 5.85 -1.99 1.50
CA ILE A 93 4.40 -1.75 1.41
C ILE A 93 3.91 -0.88 2.56
N GLY A 94 4.36 -1.13 3.78
CA GLY A 94 4.00 -0.32 4.94
C GLY A 94 4.45 1.15 4.80
N ALA A 95 5.66 1.38 4.28
CA ALA A 95 6.15 2.72 4.00
C ALA A 95 5.30 3.43 2.93
N LEU A 96 4.98 2.74 1.82
CA LEU A 96 4.10 3.29 0.79
C LEU A 96 2.71 3.64 1.32
N LEU A 97 2.10 2.76 2.12
CA LEU A 97 0.83 3.03 2.80
C LEU A 97 0.92 4.28 3.68
N GLY A 98 2.02 4.45 4.42
CA GLY A 98 2.27 5.66 5.21
C GLY A 98 2.31 6.93 4.37
N VAL A 99 3.00 6.90 3.22
CA VAL A 99 3.04 8.02 2.27
C VAL A 99 1.65 8.35 1.73
N PHE A 100 0.87 7.33 1.32
CA PHE A 100 -0.50 7.55 0.85
C PHE A 100 -1.43 8.10 1.94
N ILE A 101 -1.34 7.60 3.17
CA ILE A 101 -2.11 8.13 4.31
C ILE A 101 -1.78 9.60 4.53
N TYR A 102 -0.49 9.95 4.52
CA TYR A 102 -0.05 11.33 4.67
C TYR A 102 -0.61 12.24 3.57
N ALA A 103 -0.50 11.81 2.30
CA ALA A 103 -1.04 12.56 1.17
C ALA A 103 -2.56 12.76 1.26
N LEU A 104 -3.31 11.72 1.64
CA LEU A 104 -4.76 11.81 1.82
C LEU A 104 -5.16 12.76 2.95
N LEU A 105 -4.46 12.69 4.09
CA LEU A 105 -4.70 13.60 5.21
C LEU A 105 -4.39 15.05 4.81
N TYR A 106 -3.31 15.28 4.08
CA TYR A 106 -2.96 16.61 3.57
C TYR A 106 -4.10 17.22 2.73
N VAL A 107 -4.65 16.45 1.79
CA VAL A 107 -5.78 16.90 0.95
C VAL A 107 -7.02 17.22 1.79
N ILE A 108 -7.37 16.35 2.75
CA ILE A 108 -8.52 16.55 3.64
C ILE A 108 -8.36 17.80 4.50
N PHE A 109 -7.16 18.07 5.03
CA PHE A 109 -6.92 19.24 5.89
C PHE A 109 -6.76 20.55 5.13
N THR A 110 -6.37 20.50 3.86
CA THR A 110 -6.17 21.68 3.02
C THR A 110 -7.44 22.05 2.24
N ASP A 111 -8.53 21.28 2.38
CA ASP A 111 -9.79 21.43 1.64
C ASP A 111 -9.58 21.54 0.11
N VAL A 112 -8.52 20.89 -0.39
CA VAL A 112 -8.28 20.81 -1.83
C VAL A 112 -9.29 19.81 -2.39
N SER A 113 -10.18 20.29 -3.25
CA SER A 113 -11.09 19.43 -4.02
C SER A 113 -10.29 18.68 -5.09
N ALA A 114 -9.55 17.67 -4.66
CA ALA A 114 -8.88 16.74 -5.54
C ALA A 114 -9.91 15.72 -6.03
N ASP A 115 -10.43 15.92 -7.25
CA ASP A 115 -11.14 14.87 -7.96
C ASP A 115 -10.15 13.73 -8.23
N CYS A 116 -10.25 12.70 -7.40
CA CYS A 116 -9.29 11.62 -7.38
C CYS A 116 -9.54 10.69 -8.56
N SER A 117 -9.03 11.02 -9.76
CA SER A 117 -8.91 10.04 -10.86
C SER A 117 -7.81 8.99 -10.61
N CYS A 118 -7.22 9.00 -9.40
CA CYS A 118 -6.06 8.19 -8.95
C CYS A 118 -6.28 6.68 -8.96
N PHE A 119 -7.53 6.27 -8.79
CA PHE A 119 -7.99 4.90 -8.97
C PHE A 119 -9.10 5.00 -10.01
N GLY A 120 -8.79 4.86 -11.29
CA GLY A 120 -9.81 4.98 -12.35
C GLY A 120 -11.02 4.13 -11.99
N ASP A 121 -12.21 4.76 -11.87
CA ASP A 121 -13.57 4.27 -11.56
C ASP A 121 -13.80 3.06 -10.61
N GLU A 122 -12.76 2.41 -10.11
CA GLU A 122 -12.78 1.11 -9.45
C GLU A 122 -12.65 1.31 -7.94
N ASN A 123 -13.65 2.03 -7.46
CA ASN A 123 -13.96 2.26 -6.06
C ASN A 123 -14.48 0.97 -5.43
N PHE A 124 -13.59 0.00 -5.20
CA PHE A 124 -13.97 -1.32 -4.67
C PHE A 124 -14.67 -1.25 -3.30
N ILE A 125 -14.39 -0.21 -2.49
CA ILE A 125 -14.92 -0.03 -1.12
C ILE A 125 -15.28 1.44 -0.79
N CYS A 126 -14.57 2.42 -1.37
CA CYS A 126 -14.72 3.85 -1.07
C CYS A 126 -15.00 4.61 -2.36
N GLY A 127 -15.85 5.65 -2.35
CA GLY A 127 -16.18 6.45 -3.53
C GLY A 127 -15.02 7.27 -4.14
N SER A 128 -15.30 7.93 -5.26
CA SER A 128 -14.33 8.61 -6.14
C SER A 128 -13.72 9.88 -5.55
N SER A 129 -14.34 10.48 -4.54
CA SER A 129 -13.81 11.65 -3.86
C SER A 129 -12.82 11.26 -2.77
N VAL A 130 -11.74 12.06 -2.63
CA VAL A 130 -10.81 11.93 -1.49
C VAL A 130 -11.57 12.17 -0.20
N GLY A 131 -11.43 11.25 0.75
CA GLY A 131 -12.09 11.38 2.05
C GLY A 131 -11.64 10.32 3.05
N TRP A 132 -12.24 10.37 4.24
CA TRP A 132 -11.88 9.53 5.39
C TRP A 132 -11.95 8.03 5.12
N CYS A 133 -12.81 7.57 4.21
CA CYS A 133 -12.87 6.16 3.83
C CYS A 133 -11.53 5.65 3.28
N GLN A 134 -10.86 6.45 2.44
CA GLN A 134 -9.59 6.07 1.84
C GLN A 134 -8.48 6.00 2.90
N VAL A 135 -8.49 6.93 3.86
CA VAL A 135 -7.57 6.93 5.01
C VAL A 135 -7.75 5.66 5.85
N ILE A 136 -9.00 5.34 6.23
CA ILE A 136 -9.32 4.14 7.01
C ILE A 136 -8.90 2.87 6.27
N ARG A 137 -9.19 2.77 4.96
CA ARG A 137 -8.77 1.63 4.14
C ARG A 137 -7.26 1.41 4.17
N ASN A 138 -6.46 2.47 4.02
CA ASN A 138 -5.01 2.36 4.07
C ASN A 138 -4.52 1.99 5.48
N ILE A 139 -5.14 2.50 6.55
CA ILE A 139 -4.83 2.10 7.93
C ILE A 139 -5.14 0.61 8.14
N VAL A 140 -6.27 0.12 7.62
CA VAL A 140 -6.63 -1.31 7.70
C VAL A 140 -5.59 -2.18 7.00
N PHE A 141 -5.06 -1.75 5.85
CA PHE A 141 -3.97 -2.47 5.17
C PHE A 141 -2.61 -2.33 5.87
N LEU A 142 -2.39 -1.26 6.64
CA LEU A 142 -1.16 -1.04 7.40
C LEU A 142 -1.02 -2.01 8.58
N ILE A 143 -2.13 -2.48 9.16
CA ILE A 143 -2.14 -3.45 10.26
C ILE A 143 -1.45 -4.78 9.87
N PRO A 144 -1.88 -5.52 8.82
CA PRO A 144 -1.22 -6.75 8.42
C PRO A 144 0.21 -6.50 7.93
N ALA A 145 0.49 -5.37 7.28
CA ALA A 145 1.86 -5.00 6.89
C ALA A 145 2.76 -4.90 8.13
N THR A 146 2.34 -4.17 9.15
CA THR A 146 3.09 -3.99 10.40
C THR A 146 3.26 -5.32 11.15
N TYR A 147 2.22 -6.16 11.19
CA TYR A 147 2.32 -7.49 11.78
C TYR A 147 3.38 -8.35 11.08
N LEU A 148 3.39 -8.38 9.74
CA LEU A 148 4.37 -9.11 8.95
C LEU A 148 5.80 -8.57 9.12
N VAL A 149 5.96 -7.27 9.36
CA VAL A 149 7.27 -6.66 9.65
C VAL A 149 7.82 -7.08 11.01
N LEU A 150 6.94 -7.20 12.02
CA LEU A 150 7.33 -7.52 13.39
C LEU A 150 7.51 -9.03 13.63
N ARG A 151 6.79 -9.87 12.87
CA ARG A 151 6.72 -11.33 13.09
C ARG A 151 7.19 -12.19 11.92
N GLY A 152 7.39 -11.62 10.72
CA GLY A 152 7.92 -12.29 9.54
C GLY A 152 9.43 -12.23 9.43
#